data_AF-A0A9Q3CQ55-F1
#
_entry.id   AF-A0A9Q3CQ55-F1
#
_cell.length_a   1.000
_cell.length_b   1.000
_cell.length_c   1.000
_cell.angle_alpha   90.00
_cell.angle_beta   90.00
_cell.angle_gamma   90.00
#
_symmetry.space_group_name_H-M   'P 1'
#
loop_
_entity.id
_entity.type
_entity.pdbx_description
1 polymer ?
#
loop_
_entity_poly.entity_id
_entity_poly.type
_entity_poly.pdbx_seq_one_letter_code
_entity_poly.pdbx_strand_id
1 'polypeptide(L)'
;MLQNKNEIQSFLGFAEYYRKHVKNFASIGRPPYKLCDKDTVFKMTVDRFSKTQIFQPCHKDDTAMDTALLIWNRVISWTEIFTNIINDRDLNLISALWTNLHQLFGTNLSFSTAYHPQTD
;
A
#
# COMPACT_ATOMS: atom_id res chain seq x y z
N MET A 1 9.32 -1.53 -9.86
CA MET A 1 8.65 -1.27 -8.56
C MET A 1 8.23 -2.61 -7.99
N LEU A 2 8.23 -2.80 -6.67
CA LEU A 2 7.72 -4.04 -6.05
C LEU A 2 6.19 -3.96 -6.02
N GLN A 3 5.49 -4.94 -6.58
CA GLN A 3 4.04 -4.89 -6.78
C GLN A 3 3.31 -6.08 -6.17
N ASN A 4 3.97 -7.22 -6.10
CA ASN A 4 3.36 -8.46 -5.64
C ASN A 4 4.29 -9.21 -4.68
N LYS A 5 3.71 -10.19 -4.00
CA LYS A 5 4.43 -11.02 -3.01
C LYS A 5 5.67 -11.69 -3.60
N ASN A 6 5.62 -12.14 -4.85
CA ASN A 6 6.76 -12.81 -5.50
C ASN A 6 7.94 -11.85 -5.68
N GLU A 7 7.68 -10.63 -6.13
CA GLU A 7 8.72 -9.61 -6.28
C GLU A 7 9.36 -9.22 -4.94
N ILE A 8 8.54 -9.08 -3.89
CA ILE A 8 9.06 -8.83 -2.53
C ILE A 8 9.93 -9.99 -2.06
N GLN A 9 9.51 -11.24 -2.30
CA GLN A 9 10.30 -12.43 -1.96
C GLN A 9 11.61 -12.49 -2.75
N SER A 10 11.60 -12.18 -4.05
CA SER A 10 12.81 -12.10 -4.86
C SER A 10 13.76 -11.04 -4.35
N PHE A 11 13.24 -9.86 -3.99
CA PHE A 11 14.04 -8.79 -3.38
C PHE A 11 14.65 -9.22 -2.04
N LEU A 12 13.88 -9.88 -1.17
CA LEU A 12 14.38 -10.39 0.11
C LEU A 12 15.46 -11.46 -0.08
N GLY A 13 15.30 -12.36 -1.06
CA GLY A 13 16.32 -13.34 -1.42
C GLY A 13 17.63 -12.68 -1.86
N PHE A 14 17.55 -11.61 -2.65
CA PHE A 14 18.71 -10.79 -3.00
C PHE A 14 19.31 -10.07 -1.78
N ALA A 15 18.47 -9.47 -0.93
CA ALA A 15 18.92 -8.74 0.25
C ALA A 15 19.65 -9.64 1.27
N GLU A 16 19.25 -10.90 1.39
CA GLU A 16 19.87 -11.88 2.30
C GLU A 16 21.37 -12.09 1.98
N TYR A 17 21.78 -11.95 0.71
CA TYR A 17 23.19 -12.00 0.31
C TYR A 17 24.06 -10.99 1.09
N TYR A 18 23.49 -9.82 1.42
CA TYR A 18 24.18 -8.74 2.11
C TYR A 18 23.99 -8.77 3.63
N ARG A 19 23.22 -9.72 4.18
CA ARG A 19 22.85 -9.77 5.60
C ARG A 19 24.04 -9.63 6.55
N LYS A 20 25.16 -10.29 6.25
CA LYS A 20 26.38 -10.26 7.09
C LYS A 20 27.07 -8.89 7.12
N HIS A 21 26.77 -8.03 6.15
CA HIS A 21 27.37 -6.69 6.01
C HIS A 21 26.49 -5.58 6.58
N VAL A 22 25.24 -5.89 6.93
CA VAL A 22 24.26 -4.91 7.43
C VAL A 22 24.01 -5.16 8.90
N LYS A 23 24.42 -4.22 9.76
CA LYS A 23 24.09 -4.28 11.20
C LYS A 23 22.58 -4.26 11.38
N ASN A 24 22.07 -5.07 12.29
CA ASN A 24 20.64 -5.19 12.60
C ASN A 24 19.75 -5.55 11.39
N PHE A 25 20.31 -6.26 10.39
CA PHE A 25 19.57 -6.66 9.19
C PHE A 25 18.21 -7.32 9.51
N ALA A 26 18.17 -8.21 10.50
CA ALA A 26 16.93 -8.89 10.90
C ALA A 26 15.83 -7.90 11.31
N SER A 27 16.17 -6.83 12.04
CA SER A 27 15.20 -5.80 12.43
C SER A 27 14.78 -4.94 11.24
N ILE A 28 15.71 -4.61 10.35
CA ILE A 28 15.44 -3.80 9.14
C ILE A 28 14.57 -4.58 8.13
N GLY A 29 14.84 -5.87 7.94
CA GLY A 29 14.09 -6.72 7.03
C GLY A 29 12.76 -7.21 7.57
N ARG A 30 12.50 -7.08 8.88
CA ARG A 30 11.28 -7.60 9.51
C ARG A 30 9.98 -7.11 8.84
N PRO A 31 9.82 -5.81 8.53
CA PRO A 31 8.61 -5.34 7.86
C PRO A 31 8.34 -6.02 6.50
N PRO A 32 9.28 -6.09 5.53
CA PRO A 32 9.03 -6.80 4.28
C PRO A 32 8.90 -8.32 4.44
N TYR A 33 9.58 -8.96 5.41
CA TYR A 33 9.32 -10.39 5.69
C TYR A 33 7.87 -10.63 6.14
N LYS A 34 7.29 -9.74 6.95
CA LYS A 34 5.90 -9.85 7.41
C LYS A 34 4.89 -9.81 6.25
N LEU A 35 5.19 -9.07 5.19
CA LEU A 35 4.38 -9.03 3.97
C LEU A 35 4.37 -10.38 3.24
N CYS A 36 5.36 -11.23 3.49
CA CYS A 36 5.50 -12.54 2.87
C CYS A 36 4.89 -13.68 3.68
N ASP A 37 4.34 -13.42 4.86
CA ASP A 37 3.67 -14.45 5.69
C ASP A 37 2.48 -15.08 4.95
N LYS A 38 2.13 -16.31 5.33
CA LYS A 38 1.17 -17.16 4.58
C LYS A 38 -0.22 -16.55 4.47
N ASP A 39 -0.68 -15.90 5.54
CA ASP A 39 -2.04 -15.36 5.67
C ASP A 39 -2.08 -13.82 5.60
N THR A 40 -0.95 -13.20 5.29
CA THR A 40 -0.86 -11.75 5.11
C THR A 40 -1.25 -11.39 3.69
N VAL A 41 -2.24 -10.51 3.57
CA VAL A 41 -2.48 -9.73 2.36
C VAL A 41 -1.93 -8.33 2.61
N PHE A 42 -1.66 -7.56 1.56
CA PHE A 42 -1.29 -6.17 1.74
C PHE A 42 -1.96 -5.30 0.69
N LYS A 43 -2.22 -4.05 1.07
CA LYS A 43 -2.49 -2.97 0.15
C LYS A 43 -1.19 -2.21 -0.10
N MET A 44 -1.05 -1.68 -1.30
CA MET A 44 0.08 -0.84 -1.68
C MET A 44 -0.46 0.53 -2.08
N THR A 45 0.10 1.58 -1.50
CA THR A 45 -0.14 2.95 -1.92
C THR A 45 1.16 3.51 -2.48
N VAL A 46 1.06 4.21 -3.60
CA VAL A 46 2.22 4.85 -4.24
C VAL A 46 2.01 6.35 -4.19
N ASP A 47 2.93 7.06 -3.54
CA ASP A 47 3.05 8.49 -3.77
C ASP A 47 3.73 8.71 -5.11
N ARG A 48 3.00 9.27 -6.06
CA ARG A 48 3.48 9.50 -7.43
C ARG A 48 4.50 10.62 -7.52
N PHE A 49 4.55 11.53 -6.54
CA PHE A 49 5.53 12.61 -6.49
C PHE A 49 6.89 12.09 -6.02
N SER A 50 6.95 11.53 -4.81
CA SER A 50 8.21 11.00 -4.27
C SER A 50 8.62 9.63 -4.82
N LYS A 51 7.73 8.95 -5.55
CA LYS A 51 7.85 7.53 -5.97
C LYS A 51 7.95 6.55 -4.80
N THR A 52 7.57 6.98 -3.60
CA THR A 52 7.57 6.12 -2.41
C THR A 52 6.43 5.11 -2.48
N GLN A 53 6.74 3.83 -2.23
CA GLN A 53 5.75 2.79 -2.05
C GLN A 53 5.55 2.53 -0.57
N ILE A 54 4.29 2.55 -0.13
CA ILE A 54 3.91 2.21 1.24
C ILE A 54 3.10 0.92 1.15
N PHE A 55 3.58 -0.13 1.83
CA PHE A 55 2.90 -1.42 1.93
C PHE A 55 2.23 -1.53 3.30
N GLN A 56 0.92 -1.75 3.30
CA GLN A 56 0.13 -1.94 4.52
C GLN A 56 -0.36 -3.39 4.57
N PRO A 57 0.14 -4.20 5.53
CA PRO A 57 -0.45 -5.51 5.80
C PRO A 57 -1.93 -5.35 6.16
N CYS A 58 -2.77 -6.21 5.61
CA CYS A 58 -4.21 -6.24 5.80
C CYS A 58 -4.68 -7.71 5.84
N HIS A 59 -5.91 -7.93 6.30
CA HIS A 59 -6.53 -9.25 6.28
C HIS A 59 -7.47 -9.39 5.08
N LYS A 60 -7.72 -10.63 4.64
CA LYS A 60 -8.64 -10.91 3.53
C LYS A 60 -10.08 -10.50 3.86
N ASP A 61 -10.41 -10.53 5.15
CA ASP A 61 -11.76 -10.28 5.65
C ASP A 61 -11.95 -8.81 6.10
N ASP A 62 -10.97 -7.95 5.84
CA ASP A 62 -11.07 -6.52 6.16
C ASP A 62 -12.24 -5.90 5.39
N THR A 63 -13.10 -5.19 6.12
CA THR A 63 -14.23 -4.47 5.53
C THR A 63 -13.76 -3.22 4.79
N ALA A 64 -14.68 -2.58 4.07
CA ALA A 64 -14.46 -1.25 3.49
C ALA A 64 -14.00 -0.22 4.54
N MET A 65 -14.59 -0.26 5.74
CA MET A 65 -14.23 0.64 6.85
C MET A 65 -12.83 0.35 7.38
N ASP A 66 -12.49 -0.93 7.58
CA ASP A 66 -11.17 -1.33 8.05
C ASP A 66 -10.09 -0.89 7.07
N THR A 67 -10.34 -1.10 5.77
CA THR A 67 -9.44 -0.68 4.69
C THR A 67 -9.28 0.84 4.66
N ALA A 68 -10.38 1.58 4.77
CA ALA A 68 -10.38 3.05 4.79
C ALA A 68 -9.55 3.61 5.97
N LEU A 69 -9.79 3.09 7.17
CA LEU A 69 -9.06 3.48 8.37
C LEU A 69 -7.58 3.11 8.29
N LEU A 70 -7.26 1.95 7.73
CA LEU A 70 -5.88 1.51 7.53
C LEU A 70 -5.11 2.47 6.62
N ILE A 71 -5.69 2.85 5.48
CA ILE A 71 -5.06 3.82 4.55
C ILE A 71 -4.96 5.19 5.22
N TRP A 72 -6.02 5.64 5.89
CA TRP A 72 -6.03 6.94 6.57
C TRP A 72 -4.92 7.05 7.62
N ASN A 73 -4.87 6.09 8.54
CA ASN A 73 -3.93 6.09 9.66
C ASN A 73 -2.48 5.85 9.25
N ARG A 74 -2.23 5.35 8.04
CA ARG A 74 -0.88 4.95 7.62
C ARG A 74 -0.31 5.76 6.47
N VAL A 75 -1.16 6.29 5.60
CA VAL A 75 -0.75 7.07 4.42
C VAL A 75 -1.00 8.54 4.69
N ILE A 76 -2.26 8.91 4.99
CA ILE A 76 -2.64 10.33 5.15
C ILE A 76 -1.97 10.97 6.37
N SER A 77 -1.79 10.23 7.47
CA SER A 77 -1.09 10.74 8.65
C SER A 77 0.43 10.92 8.44
N TRP A 78 1.01 10.28 7.43
CA TRP A 78 2.46 10.33 7.13
C TRP A 78 2.80 11.26 5.97
N THR A 79 1.79 11.75 5.25
CA THR A 79 1.96 12.55 4.05
C THR A 79 1.18 13.85 4.17
N GLU A 80 1.55 14.86 3.40
CA GLU A 80 0.70 16.02 3.22
C GLU A 80 -0.61 15.58 2.54
N ILE A 81 -1.71 16.29 2.80
CA ILE A 81 -3.04 15.94 2.25
C ILE A 81 -2.94 15.80 0.73
N PHE A 82 -3.10 14.56 0.22
CA PHE A 82 -3.10 14.33 -1.23
C PHE A 82 -4.32 14.99 -1.86
N THR A 83 -4.11 15.76 -2.91
CA THR A 83 -5.21 16.40 -3.66
C THR A 83 -5.96 15.41 -4.55
N ASN A 84 -5.27 14.37 -5.03
CA ASN A 84 -5.83 13.38 -5.95
C ASN A 84 -5.42 11.97 -5.57
N ILE A 85 -6.39 11.07 -5.44
CA ILE A 85 -6.19 9.65 -5.14
C ILE A 85 -6.79 8.82 -6.27
N ILE A 86 -6.01 7.86 -6.75
CA ILE A 86 -6.42 6.95 -7.82
C ILE A 86 -6.55 5.56 -7.25
N ASN A 87 -7.74 5.00 -7.40
CA ASN A 87 -8.09 3.70 -6.89
C ASN A 87 -8.21 2.68 -8.02
N ASP A 88 -7.64 1.49 -7.83
CA ASP A 88 -7.71 0.39 -8.80
C ASP A 88 -9.06 -0.37 -8.77
N ARG A 89 -10.15 0.37 -8.55
CA ARG A 89 -11.52 -0.12 -8.41
C ARG A 89 -11.72 -1.20 -7.34
N ASP A 90 -10.97 -1.07 -6.26
CA ASP A 90 -11.15 -1.93 -5.10
C ASP A 90 -12.53 -1.68 -4.47
N LEU A 91 -13.37 -2.71 -4.38
CA LEU A 91 -14.75 -2.60 -3.87
C LEU A 91 -14.80 -1.98 -2.47
N ASN A 92 -13.80 -2.26 -1.63
CA ASN A 92 -13.69 -1.67 -0.30
C ASN A 92 -13.48 -0.14 -0.35
N LEU A 93 -12.87 0.34 -1.44
CA LEU A 93 -12.51 1.74 -1.69
C LEU A 93 -13.45 2.41 -2.72
N ILE A 94 -14.45 1.71 -3.23
CA ILE A 94 -15.58 2.28 -3.97
C ILE A 94 -16.76 2.60 -3.02
N SER A 95 -16.66 2.21 -1.75
CA SER A 95 -17.74 2.37 -0.78
C SER A 95 -18.22 3.82 -0.61
N ALA A 96 -19.50 3.99 -0.29
CA ALA A 96 -20.08 5.29 0.02
C ALA A 96 -19.33 6.00 1.16
N LEU A 97 -18.83 5.23 2.13
CA LEU A 97 -17.94 5.72 3.18
C LEU A 97 -16.70 6.41 2.60
N TRP A 98 -15.98 5.73 1.72
CA TRP A 98 -14.74 6.25 1.13
C TRP A 98 -15.00 7.50 0.29
N THR A 99 -16.07 7.49 -0.51
CA THR A 99 -16.51 8.65 -1.29
C THR A 99 -16.82 9.86 -0.39
N ASN A 100 -17.54 9.65 0.71
CA ASN A 100 -17.88 10.72 1.66
C ASN A 100 -16.64 11.25 2.39
N LEU A 101 -15.68 10.39 2.74
CA LEU A 101 -14.40 10.81 3.32
C LEU A 101 -13.67 11.74 2.35
N HIS A 102 -13.55 11.37 1.07
CA HIS A 102 -12.90 12.21 0.07
C HIS A 102 -13.55 13.59 -0.09
N GLN A 103 -14.89 13.65 -0.10
CA GLN A 103 -15.64 14.90 -0.14
C GLN A 103 -15.38 15.77 1.09
N LEU A 104 -15.38 15.19 2.29
CA LEU A 104 -15.15 15.91 3.55
C LEU A 104 -13.77 16.57 3.58
N PHE A 105 -12.75 15.89 3.06
CA PHE A 105 -11.37 16.38 3.06
C PHE A 105 -10.99 17.20 1.81
N GLY A 106 -11.92 17.39 0.87
CA GLY A 106 -11.66 18.17 -0.35
C GLY A 106 -10.66 17.51 -1.30
N THR A 107 -10.63 16.18 -1.33
CA THR A 107 -9.70 15.41 -2.17
C THR A 107 -10.47 14.75 -3.33
N ASN A 108 -9.86 14.67 -4.51
CA ASN A 108 -10.50 14.05 -5.66
C ASN A 108 -10.19 12.56 -5.71
N LEU A 109 -11.24 11.74 -5.75
CA LEU A 109 -11.13 10.31 -6.00
C LEU A 109 -11.35 10.04 -7.49
N SER A 110 -10.42 9.34 -8.12
CA SER A 110 -10.54 8.84 -9.49
C SER A 110 -10.31 7.33 -9.51
N PHE A 111 -10.84 6.65 -10.52
CA PHE A 111 -10.68 5.21 -10.69
C PHE A 111 -9.82 4.91 -11.90
N SER A 112 -8.89 3.98 -11.77
CA SER A 112 -8.04 3.54 -12.87
C SER A 112 -8.87 2.95 -14.01
N THR A 113 -8.37 3.05 -15.24
CA THR A 113 -8.93 2.31 -16.37
C THR A 113 -8.34 0.91 -16.46
N ALA A 114 -9.15 -0.09 -16.84
CA ALA A 114 -8.72 -1.49 -16.96
C ALA A 114 -7.56 -1.72 -17.95
N TYR A 115 -7.24 -0.71 -18.77
CA TYR A 115 -6.19 -0.77 -19.78
C TYR A 115 -4.81 -0.37 -19.26
N HIS A 116 -4.70 0.31 -18.11
CA HIS A 116 -3.42 0.80 -17.58
C HIS A 116 -3.40 0.91 -16.03
N PRO A 117 -3.23 -0.21 -15.31
CA PRO A 117 -3.18 -0.22 -13.83
C PRO A 117 -1.98 0.53 -13.21
N GLN A 118 -1.07 1.08 -14.03
CA GLN A 118 0.13 1.81 -13.58
C GLN A 118 0.21 3.27 -14.07
N THR A 119 -0.65 3.69 -15.02
CA THR A 119 -0.40 4.91 -15.79
C THR A 119 -1.42 6.03 -15.56
N ASP A 120 -2.61 5.72 -15.02
CA ASP A 120 -3.62 6.73 -14.68
C ASP A 120 -3.34 7.39 -13.32
#